data_AF-A0A328AAC0-F1
#
_entry.id   AF-A0A328AAC0-F1
#
_cell.length_a   1.000
_cell.length_b   1.000
_cell.length_c   1.000
_cell.angle_alpha   90.00
_cell.angle_beta   90.00
_cell.angle_gamma   90.00
#
_symmetry.space_group_name_H-M   'P 1'
#
loop_
_entity.id
_entity.type
_entity.pdbx_description
1 polymer ?
#
loop_
_entity_poly.entity_id
_entity_poly.type
_entity_poly.pdbx_seq_one_letter_code
_entity_poly.pdbx_strand_id
1 'polypeptide(L)'
;MTGAPLLLACPFCGGAAELDTLRPYRNISTGNVERGCAIYCLECSAEHMECYADRRGEDRETVIAEVEERWNRRTTPAGRAALSTTGGGNEE
;
A
#
# COMPACT_ATOMS: atom_id res chain seq x y z
N MET A 1 13.24 -19.33 -6.96
CA MET A 1 11.81 -19.57 -7.22
C MET A 1 11.08 -18.31 -6.79
N THR A 2 11.09 -17.26 -7.61
CA THR A 2 10.54 -15.95 -7.22
C THR A 2 9.14 -15.85 -7.78
N GLY A 3 8.22 -16.58 -7.15
CA GLY A 3 6.79 -16.35 -7.39
C GLY A 3 6.43 -15.08 -6.65
N ALA A 4 6.39 -13.95 -7.38
CA ALA A 4 5.76 -12.75 -6.86
C ALA A 4 4.37 -13.13 -6.32
N PRO A 5 4.00 -12.79 -5.08
CA PRO A 5 2.64 -13.02 -4.63
C PRO A 5 1.71 -12.27 -5.59
N LEU A 6 0.67 -12.97 -6.06
CA LEU A 6 -0.33 -12.39 -6.96
C LEU A 6 -1.00 -11.21 -6.25
N LEU A 7 -0.59 -10.00 -6.61
CA LEU A 7 -1.20 -8.78 -6.13
C LEU A 7 -2.69 -8.77 -6.50
N LEU A 8 -3.55 -8.60 -5.51
CA LEU A 8 -4.99 -8.57 -5.73
C LEU A 8 -5.42 -7.22 -6.33
N ALA A 9 -6.58 -7.25 -6.99
CA ALA A 9 -7.22 -6.05 -7.53
C ALA A 9 -7.48 -4.99 -6.45
N CYS A 10 -7.72 -3.76 -6.88
CA CYS A 10 -7.97 -2.63 -6.00
C CYS A 10 -9.16 -2.90 -5.07
N PRO A 11 -9.00 -2.69 -3.74
CA PRO A 11 -10.09 -2.92 -2.79
C PRO A 11 -11.27 -1.96 -2.96
N PHE A 12 -11.06 -0.81 -3.61
CA PHE A 12 -12.10 0.20 -3.80
C PHE A 12 -12.86 -0.03 -5.10
N CYS A 13 -12.22 0.13 -6.26
CA CYS A 13 -12.88 0.02 -7.56
C CYS A 13 -12.83 -1.37 -8.21
N GLY A 14 -12.02 -2.30 -7.69
CA GLY A 14 -11.78 -3.61 -8.33
C GLY A 14 -10.87 -3.56 -9.57
N GLY A 15 -10.30 -2.39 -9.89
CA GLY A 15 -9.36 -2.21 -11.00
C GLY A 15 -7.99 -2.85 -10.75
N ALA A 16 -7.16 -2.89 -11.80
CA ALA A 16 -5.80 -3.43 -11.70
C ALA A 16 -4.94 -2.60 -10.73
N ALA A 17 -4.03 -3.30 -10.06
CA ALA A 17 -3.07 -2.73 -9.13
C ALA A 17 -1.64 -3.06 -9.58
N GLU A 18 -0.70 -2.16 -9.32
CA GLU A 18 0.71 -2.32 -9.66
C GLU A 18 1.58 -2.03 -8.42
N LEU A 19 2.68 -2.79 -8.29
CA LEU A 19 3.69 -2.61 -7.25
C LEU A 19 4.92 -1.92 -7.84
N ASP A 20 5.31 -0.79 -7.25
CA ASP A 20 6.57 -0.10 -7.50
C ASP A 20 7.46 -0.19 -6.26
N THR A 21 8.58 -0.91 -6.36
CA THR A 21 9.52 -1.15 -5.25
C THR A 21 10.60 -0.07 -5.12
N LEU A 22 10.61 0.92 -6.03
CA LEU A 22 11.63 1.98 -6.11
C LEU A 22 11.03 3.38 -6.06
N ARG A 23 9.78 3.48 -5.60
CA ARG A 23 9.02 4.72 -5.54
C ARG A 23 9.78 5.80 -4.74
N PRO A 24 10.12 6.94 -5.35
CA PRO A 24 10.79 8.02 -4.63
C PRO A 24 9.81 8.72 -3.68
N TYR A 25 10.28 9.09 -2.50
CA TYR A 25 9.52 9.92 -1.57
C TYR A 25 10.46 10.91 -0.87
N ARG A 26 9.90 11.99 -0.33
CA ARG A 26 10.66 12.96 0.46
C ARG A 26 10.49 12.66 1.93
N ASN A 27 11.58 12.28 2.59
CA ASN A 27 11.55 12.04 4.03
C ASN A 27 11.39 13.38 4.77
N ILE A 28 10.34 13.51 5.57
CA ILE A 28 10.03 14.74 6.31
C ILE A 28 11.06 14.99 7.43
N SER A 29 11.55 13.92 8.06
CA SER A 29 12.50 13.99 9.17
C SER A 29 13.91 14.39 8.74
N THR A 30 14.36 13.92 7.56
CA THR A 30 15.72 14.19 7.06
C THR A 30 15.77 15.22 5.92
N GLY A 31 14.64 15.53 5.29
CA GLY A 31 14.52 16.42 4.13
C GLY A 31 15.02 15.83 2.81
N ASN A 32 15.63 14.63 2.84
CA ASN A 32 16.23 13.97 1.68
C ASN A 32 15.18 13.22 0.84
N VAL A 33 15.49 13.03 -0.45
CA VAL A 33 14.74 12.10 -1.29
C VAL A 33 15.27 10.70 -1.03
N GLU A 34 14.38 9.83 -0.56
CA GLU A 34 14.64 8.42 -0.29
C GLU A 34 13.73 7.55 -1.14
N ARG A 35 13.77 6.22 -0.92
CA ARG A 35 12.98 5.24 -1.67
C ARG A 35 12.10 4.43 -0.74
N GLY A 36 10.95 4.01 -1.25
CA GLY A 36 10.02 3.09 -0.61
C GLY A 36 9.43 2.12 -1.61
N CYS A 37 8.47 1.32 -1.15
CA CYS A 37 7.60 0.54 -2.01
C CYS A 37 6.17 1.09 -1.94
N ALA A 38 5.47 1.05 -3.07
CA ALA A 38 4.10 1.50 -3.16
C ALA A 38 3.29 0.56 -4.04
N ILE A 39 2.06 0.31 -3.63
CA ILE A 39 1.04 -0.35 -4.46
C ILE A 39 0.00 0.70 -4.80
N TYR A 40 -0.32 0.84 -6.09
CA TYR A 40 -1.32 1.78 -6.55
C TYR A 40 -2.30 1.15 -7.53
N CYS A 41 -3.54 1.64 -7.49
CA CYS A 41 -4.54 1.32 -8.48
C CYS A 41 -4.38 2.23 -9.69
N LEU A 42 -4.47 1.64 -10.88
CA LEU A 42 -4.37 2.36 -12.15
C LEU A 42 -5.63 3.18 -12.50
N GLU A 43 -6.72 3.01 -11.74
CA GLU A 43 -8.05 3.54 -12.08
C GLU A 43 -8.53 4.60 -11.08
N CYS A 44 -8.55 4.29 -9.77
CA CYS A 44 -9.26 5.11 -8.77
C CYS A 44 -8.34 5.87 -7.80
N SER A 45 -7.06 6.07 -8.14
CA SER A 45 -6.05 6.76 -7.32
C SER A 45 -5.79 6.16 -5.93
N ALA A 46 -6.31 4.97 -5.64
CA ALA A 46 -6.03 4.29 -4.38
C ALA A 46 -4.56 3.86 -4.33
N GLU A 47 -3.86 4.26 -3.28
CA GLU A 47 -2.44 3.98 -3.09
C GLU A 47 -2.18 3.50 -1.66
N HIS A 48 -1.17 2.65 -1.51
CA HIS A 48 -0.56 2.30 -0.25
C HIS A 48 0.95 2.29 -0.40
N MET A 49 1.63 3.19 0.30
CA MET A 49 3.09 3.33 0.29
C MET A 49 3.65 3.07 1.67
N GLU A 50 4.81 2.38 1.73
CA GLU A 50 5.66 2.32 2.91
C GLU A 50 7.10 2.70 2.54
N CYS A 51 7.77 3.37 3.47
CA CYS A 51 9.10 3.90 3.26
C CYS A 51 10.16 3.02 3.93
N TYR A 52 11.22 2.64 3.21
CA TYR A 52 12.27 1.80 3.81
C TYR A 52 13.00 2.48 4.98
N ALA A 53 13.06 3.82 5.00
CA ALA A 53 13.74 4.54 6.06
C ALA A 53 12.96 4.58 7.39
N ASP A 54 11.65 4.32 7.35
CA ASP A 54 10.80 4.20 8.55
C ASP A 54 10.92 2.80 9.17
N ARG A 55 11.14 1.77 8.34
CA ARG A 55 11.31 0.36 8.74
C ARG A 55 12.78 0.01 8.98
N ARG A 56 13.48 0.79 9.81
CA ARG A 56 14.92 0.60 10.05
C ARG A 56 15.22 -0.77 10.65
N GLY A 57 16.08 -1.53 9.99
CA GLY A 57 16.53 -2.86 10.44
C GLY A 57 15.82 -4.02 9.75
N GLU A 58 14.83 -3.74 8.90
CA GLU A 58 14.14 -4.75 8.10
C GLU A 58 14.72 -4.78 6.68
N ASP A 59 14.77 -5.97 6.09
CA ASP A 59 15.14 -6.11 4.69
C ASP A 59 14.03 -5.58 3.79
N ARG A 60 14.40 -5.04 2.62
CA ARG A 60 13.44 -4.51 1.66
C ARG A 60 12.44 -5.56 1.21
N GLU A 61 12.86 -6.82 1.06
CA GLU A 61 11.98 -7.92 0.68
C GLU A 61 10.88 -8.15 1.72
N THR A 62 11.21 -8.02 3.01
CA THR A 62 10.24 -8.11 4.11
C THR A 62 9.22 -6.97 4.04
N VAL A 63 9.70 -5.73 3.87
CA VAL A 63 8.82 -4.56 3.77
C VAL A 63 7.88 -4.66 2.56
N ILE A 64 8.39 -5.11 1.41
CA ILE A 64 7.57 -5.34 0.21
C ILE A 64 6.47 -6.37 0.49
N ALA A 65 6.83 -7.52 1.05
CA ALA A 65 5.87 -8.59 1.35
C ALA A 65 4.77 -8.13 2.31
N GLU A 66 5.09 -7.30 3.31
CA GLU A 66 4.11 -6.74 4.23
C GLU A 66 3.16 -5.74 3.56
N VAL A 67 3.67 -4.90 2.66
CA VAL A 67 2.85 -3.96 1.88
C VAL A 67 1.86 -4.71 0.99
N GLU A 68 2.32 -5.78 0.34
CA GLU A 68 1.49 -6.68 -0.46
C GLU A 68 0.41 -7.37 0.39
N GLU A 69 0.79 -7.93 1.54
CA GLU A 69 -0.15 -8.55 2.46
C GLU A 69 -1.23 -7.55 2.93
N ARG A 70 -0.81 -6.33 3.30
CA ARG A 70 -1.70 -5.29 3.80
C ARG A 70 -2.65 -4.80 2.71
N TRP A 71 -2.19 -4.70 1.46
CA TRP A 71 -3.06 -4.43 0.32
C TRP A 71 -4.07 -5.55 0.10
N ASN A 72 -3.60 -6.79 -0.01
CA ASN A 72 -4.45 -7.95 -0.29
C ASN A 72 -5.51 -8.17 0.79
N ARG A 73 -5.16 -7.91 2.07
CA ARG A 73 -6.10 -7.95 3.19
C ARG A 73 -7.27 -6.99 3.00
N ARG A 74 -7.02 -5.79 2.45
CA ARG A 74 -8.06 -4.79 2.15
C ARG A 74 -8.98 -5.24 1.03
N THR A 75 -8.49 -6.05 0.09
CA THR A 75 -9.29 -6.55 -1.06
C THR A 75 -10.27 -7.65 -0.65
N THR A 76 -10.09 -8.28 0.52
CA THR A 76 -11.05 -9.26 1.04
C THR A 76 -12.41 -8.60 1.33
N PRO A 77 -13.54 -9.32 1.24
CA PRO A 77 -14.86 -8.77 1.58
C PRO A 77 -14.92 -8.14 2.98
N ALA A 78 -14.23 -8.73 3.96
CA ALA A 78 -14.11 -8.16 5.30
C ALA A 78 -13.29 -6.85 5.30
N GLY A 79 -12.19 -6.78 4.53
CA GLY A 79 -11.40 -5.57 4.34
C GLY A 79 -12.18 -4.46 3.63
N ARG A 80 -12.95 -4.79 2.58
CA ARG A 80 -13.81 -3.83 1.86
C ARG A 80 -14.94 -3.30 2.74
N ALA A 81 -15.54 -4.17 3.57
CA ALA A 81 -16.53 -3.75 4.56
C ALA A 81 -15.91 -2.80 5.60
N ALA A 82 -14.71 -3.09 6.10
CA ALA A 82 -14.01 -2.24 7.08
C ALA A 82 -13.57 -0.88 6.53
N LEU A 83 -13.27 -0.78 5.23
CA LEU A 83 -12.96 0.49 4.56
C LEU A 83 -14.21 1.35 4.31
N SER A 84 -15.39 0.73 4.27
CA SER A 84 -16.66 1.40 3.97
C SER A 84 -17.32 2.04 5.20
N THR A 85 -16.85 1.73 6.42
CA THR A 85 -17.50 2.14 7.68
C THR A 85 -17.00 3.45 8.28
N THR A 86 -16.01 4.12 7.68
CA THR A 86 -15.52 5.43 8.17
C THR A 86 -16.32 6.63 7.60
N GLY A 87 -17.31 6.39 6.75
CA GLY A 87 -18.26 7.43 6.31
C GLY A 87 -19.45 7.57 7.26
N GLY A 88 -19.24 7.99 8.50
CA GLY A 88 -20.30 8.31 9.46
C GLY A 88 -20.11 9.72 10.00
N GLY A 89 -20.75 10.69 9.36
CA GLY A 89 -20.79 12.06 9.85
C GLY A 89 -21.54 12.18 11.18
N ASN A 90 -21.17 13.19 11.95
CA ASN A 90 -22.15 14.01 12.66
C ASN A 90 -21.55 15.41 12.87
N GLU A 91 -22.09 16.33 12.08
CA GLU A 91 -22.28 17.73 12.39
C GLU A 91 -23.37 17.81 13.47
N GLU A 92 -23.07 18.36 14.66
CA GLU A 92 -23.99 19.12 15.55
C GLU A 92 -23.17 20.01 16.50
#